data_AF-B0WT10-F1
#
_entry.id   AF-B0WT10-F1
#
_cell.length_a   1.000
_cell.length_b   1.000
_cell.length_c   1.000
_cell.angle_alpha   90.00
_cell.angle_beta   90.00
_cell.angle_gamma   90.00
#
_symmetry.space_group_name_H-M   'P 1'
#
loop_
_entity.id
_entity.type
_entity.pdbx_description
1 polymer ?
#
loop_
_entity_poly.entity_id
_entity_poly.type
_entity_poly.pdbx_seq_one_letter_code
_entity_poly.pdbx_strand_id
1 'polypeptide(L)'
;MIFGKGALVTVLLRKEGKQGSHRNETDITETGLIDGSPQSREGRSKRGVYNLYSMIKCSTGCDPIIYKGYGCYCGFLGSGQALDGIDRCCKMHDYCYTTARCPMFLEYFVPYLWKCYRGRPLCAVDHGEWGGPDSCAARLCHCDLSLSKCLRRYHCPRKRNVCTTSPLRLLQNLVMVF
;
A
#
# COMPACT_ATOMS: atom_id res chain seq x y z
N MET A 1 -28.28 18.99 -10.01
CA MET A 1 -28.70 20.18 -9.24
C MET A 1 -29.00 19.70 -7.82
N ILE A 2 -28.01 19.77 -6.93
CA ILE A 2 -27.85 20.76 -5.85
C ILE A 2 -28.94 20.63 -4.78
N PHE A 3 -28.56 20.18 -3.58
CA PHE A 3 -28.77 20.78 -2.24
C PHE A 3 -27.86 19.96 -1.30
N GLY A 4 -26.96 20.47 -0.45
CA GLY A 4 -26.76 21.80 0.13
C GLY A 4 -26.92 21.72 1.66
N LYS A 5 -25.96 22.30 2.41
CA LYS A 5 -25.79 22.46 3.88
C LYS A 5 -24.70 21.54 4.44
N GLY A 6 -23.56 21.99 4.96
CA GLY A 6 -23.26 23.25 5.65
C GLY A 6 -22.98 22.93 7.11
N ALA A 7 -21.71 22.72 7.48
CA ALA A 7 -21.28 22.60 8.87
C ALA A 7 -19.96 23.39 9.03
N LEU A 8 -20.12 24.57 9.59
CA LEU A 8 -19.09 25.47 10.09
C LEU A 8 -18.40 24.79 11.28
N VAL A 9 -17.14 24.39 11.15
CA VAL A 9 -16.35 23.89 12.30
C VAL A 9 -15.62 25.07 12.93
N THR A 10 -16.22 25.59 14.00
CA THR A 10 -15.60 26.57 14.90
C THR A 10 -14.36 25.94 15.55
N VAL A 11 -13.18 26.46 15.23
CA VAL A 11 -11.92 26.11 15.91
C VAL A 11 -11.87 26.87 17.24
N LEU A 12 -12.13 26.17 18.35
CA LEU A 12 -11.78 26.63 19.69
C LEU A 12 -10.50 25.93 20.12
N LEU A 13 -9.36 26.61 19.95
CA LEU A 13 -8.11 26.26 20.61
C LEU A 13 -8.02 27.00 21.95
N ARG A 14 -7.99 26.25 23.05
CA ARG A 14 -7.50 26.75 24.34
C ARG A 14 -6.91 25.60 25.15
N LYS A 15 -5.59 25.60 25.33
CA LYS A 15 -4.96 25.56 26.66
C LYS A 15 -3.47 25.88 26.58
N GLU A 16 -3.06 26.65 27.57
CA GLU A 16 -1.75 27.24 27.76
C GLU A 16 -0.78 26.32 28.49
N GLY A 17 0.52 26.55 28.26
CA GLY A 17 1.49 26.76 29.33
C GLY A 17 2.15 25.55 29.98
N LYS A 18 3.45 25.35 29.69
CA LYS A 18 4.49 25.41 30.73
C LYS A 18 5.89 25.56 30.14
N GLN A 19 6.65 26.48 30.73
CA GLN A 19 8.02 26.87 30.40
C GLN A 19 8.98 26.50 31.54
N GLY A 20 10.25 26.28 31.18
CA GLY A 20 11.42 26.13 32.06
C GLY A 20 12.42 25.18 31.38
N SER A 21 13.54 25.57 30.78
CA SER A 21 14.66 26.46 31.17
C SER A 21 15.36 26.04 32.47
N HIS A 22 16.51 25.34 32.40
CA HIS A 22 17.86 25.95 32.51
C HIS A 22 18.97 24.88 32.70
N ARG A 23 20.19 25.20 32.19
CA ARG A 23 21.55 24.70 32.53
C ARG A 23 22.04 23.42 31.81
N ASN A 24 23.27 23.30 31.28
CA ASN A 24 24.47 24.15 31.28
C ASN A 24 25.43 23.74 30.13
N GLU A 25 26.28 24.69 29.75
CA GLU A 25 27.42 24.63 28.83
C GLU A 25 28.63 23.86 29.41
N THR A 26 29.68 23.65 28.59
CA THR A 26 30.93 22.85 28.73
C THR A 26 30.84 21.50 28.02
N ASP A 27 31.78 21.02 27.19
CA ASP A 27 33.17 21.35 26.92
C ASP A 27 33.54 20.78 25.53
N ILE A 28 34.43 21.44 24.80
CA ILE A 28 34.93 21.00 23.48
C ILE A 28 36.19 20.18 23.71
N THR A 29 36.17 18.89 23.41
CA THR A 29 37.39 18.12 23.17
C THR A 29 37.22 17.19 21.96
N GLU A 30 38.05 17.44 20.96
CA GLU A 30 38.24 16.62 19.76
C GLU A 30 39.35 15.60 20.07
N THR A 31 39.11 14.30 19.87
CA THR A 31 40.05 13.33 19.25
C THR A 31 39.51 11.90 19.24
N GLY A 32 39.50 11.30 18.04
CA GLY A 32 39.91 9.90 17.81
C GLY A 32 38.84 8.81 17.68
N LEU A 33 38.64 8.34 16.43
CA LEU A 33 38.42 6.95 15.94
C LEU A 33 37.39 6.09 16.72
N ILE A 34 36.33 5.51 16.15
CA ILE A 34 36.15 4.70 14.94
C ILE A 34 34.61 4.69 14.75
N ASP A 35 34.05 5.11 13.60
CA ASP A 35 32.61 4.90 13.35
C ASP A 35 32.38 4.14 12.05
N GLY A 36 31.81 2.94 12.22
CA GLY A 36 31.35 2.09 11.16
C GLY A 36 30.16 2.75 10.50
N SER A 37 30.36 3.20 9.26
CA SER A 37 29.32 3.76 8.41
C SER A 37 28.02 2.95 8.47
N PRO A 38 26.90 3.53 8.98
CA PRO A 38 25.59 3.07 8.59
C PRO A 38 25.27 3.78 7.28
N GLN A 39 25.57 3.14 6.13
CA GLN A 39 24.97 3.58 4.87
C GLN A 39 23.48 3.26 4.89
N SER A 40 22.73 4.17 5.52
CA SER A 40 21.31 4.41 5.27
C SER A 40 21.14 4.79 3.79
N ARG A 41 21.02 3.78 2.93
CA ARG A 41 20.47 4.01 1.58
C ARG A 41 18.99 4.22 1.72
N GLU A 42 18.62 5.48 1.78
CA GLU A 42 17.26 5.99 1.68
C GLU A 42 16.65 5.64 0.32
N GLY A 43 16.25 4.37 0.17
CA GLY A 43 15.35 3.89 -0.88
C GLY A 43 13.91 4.19 -0.51
N ARG A 44 13.58 5.48 -0.42
CA ARG A 44 12.29 6.01 0.04
C ARG A 44 11.45 6.48 -1.15
N SER A 45 10.82 5.56 -1.88
CA SER A 45 9.63 5.83 -2.74
C SER A 45 9.01 4.56 -3.37
N LYS A 46 9.03 3.42 -2.69
CA LYS A 46 8.86 2.13 -3.41
C LYS A 46 7.99 1.09 -2.69
N ARG A 47 7.86 1.16 -1.37
CA ARG A 47 7.57 0.00 -0.51
C ARG A 47 6.15 -0.60 -0.61
N GLY A 48 5.11 0.15 -0.96
CA GLY A 48 3.73 -0.38 -1.00
C GLY A 48 3.54 -1.47 -2.08
N VAL A 49 3.91 -1.17 -3.33
CA VAL A 49 3.81 -2.15 -4.43
C VAL A 49 4.68 -3.39 -4.20
N TYR A 50 5.86 -3.23 -3.59
CA TYR A 50 6.72 -4.38 -3.25
C TYR A 50 6.09 -5.31 -2.23
N ASN A 51 5.40 -4.78 -1.22
CA ASN A 51 4.72 -5.61 -0.22
C ASN A 51 3.62 -6.44 -0.87
N LEU A 52 2.78 -5.83 -1.71
CA LEU A 52 1.76 -6.52 -2.48
C LEU A 52 2.36 -7.65 -3.33
N TYR A 53 3.38 -7.35 -4.13
CA TYR A 53 4.00 -8.32 -5.04
C TYR A 53 4.63 -9.49 -4.27
N SER A 54 5.25 -9.19 -3.13
CA SER A 54 5.85 -10.20 -2.27
C SER A 54 4.81 -11.08 -1.58
N MET A 55 3.67 -10.52 -1.16
CA MET A 55 2.53 -11.30 -0.65
C MET A 55 1.91 -12.19 -1.71
N ILE A 56 1.71 -11.69 -2.93
CA ILE A 56 1.21 -12.50 -4.06
C ILE A 56 2.17 -13.65 -4.32
N LYS A 57 3.48 -13.38 -4.40
CA LYS A 57 4.50 -14.42 -4.60
C LYS A 57 4.49 -15.46 -3.47
N CYS A 58 4.41 -15.01 -2.21
CA CYS A 58 4.29 -15.90 -1.05
C CYS A 58 3.06 -16.81 -1.12
N SER A 59 1.88 -16.25 -1.44
CA SER A 59 0.62 -16.98 -1.42
C SER A 59 0.43 -17.90 -2.63
N THR A 60 0.84 -17.46 -3.81
CA THR A 60 0.53 -18.13 -5.09
C THR A 60 1.71 -18.90 -5.67
N GLY A 61 2.95 -18.52 -5.34
CA GLY A 61 4.15 -19.03 -6.02
C GLY A 61 4.35 -18.49 -7.44
N CYS A 62 3.42 -17.69 -7.96
CA CYS A 62 3.48 -17.12 -9.30
C CYS A 62 4.40 -15.88 -9.35
N ASP A 63 4.84 -15.52 -10.55
CA ASP A 63 5.46 -14.21 -10.79
C ASP A 63 4.39 -13.10 -10.63
N PRO A 64 4.50 -12.19 -9.65
CA PRO A 64 3.49 -11.15 -9.42
C PRO A 64 3.35 -10.19 -10.61
N ILE A 65 4.36 -10.07 -11.47
CA ILE A 65 4.36 -9.18 -12.63
C ILE A 65 3.31 -9.61 -13.68
N ILE A 66 2.89 -10.88 -13.69
CA ILE A 66 1.87 -11.36 -14.62
C ILE A 66 0.48 -10.77 -14.33
N TYR A 67 0.20 -10.38 -13.09
CA TYR A 67 -1.07 -9.77 -12.71
C TYR A 67 -1.11 -8.27 -13.02
N LYS A 68 0.04 -7.62 -13.24
CA LYS A 68 0.09 -6.21 -13.64
C LYS A 68 -0.51 -6.05 -15.03
N GLY A 69 -1.56 -5.24 -15.16
CA GLY A 69 -2.27 -5.01 -16.41
C GLY A 69 -3.11 -6.20 -16.86
N TYR A 70 -3.49 -7.09 -15.93
CA TYR A 70 -4.37 -8.22 -16.23
C TYR A 70 -5.84 -7.78 -16.16
N GLY A 71 -6.58 -8.04 -17.22
CA GLY A 71 -8.00 -7.74 -17.31
C GLY A 71 -8.29 -6.25 -17.13
N CYS A 72 -9.49 -5.99 -16.61
CA CYS A 72 -10.02 -4.64 -16.46
C CYS A 72 -9.62 -3.96 -15.15
N TYR A 73 -9.26 -4.73 -14.11
CA TYR A 73 -9.03 -4.23 -12.76
C TYR A 73 -7.62 -4.49 -12.22
N CYS A 74 -6.89 -5.52 -12.64
CA CYS A 74 -5.56 -5.75 -12.09
C CYS A 74 -4.54 -4.75 -12.65
N GLY A 75 -4.29 -3.64 -11.94
CA GLY A 75 -3.35 -2.59 -12.33
C GLY A 75 -3.69 -1.25 -11.69
N PHE A 76 -3.13 -0.16 -12.21
CA PHE A 76 -3.49 1.18 -11.71
C PHE A 76 -4.90 1.54 -12.19
N LEU A 77 -5.82 1.74 -11.25
CA LEU A 77 -7.26 1.93 -11.50
C LEU A 77 -7.92 0.73 -12.22
N GLY A 78 -9.26 0.71 -12.23
CA GLY A 78 -10.03 -0.32 -12.91
C GLY A 78 -11.42 0.17 -13.34
N SER A 79 -11.90 -0.29 -14.49
CA SER A 79 -13.22 0.09 -15.02
C SER A 79 -13.79 -1.00 -15.92
N GLY A 80 -15.13 -1.07 -16.02
CA GLY A 80 -15.82 -2.05 -16.86
C GLY A 80 -16.28 -3.28 -16.09
N GLN A 81 -16.40 -4.42 -16.78
CA GLN A 81 -16.78 -5.69 -16.17
C GLN A 81 -15.55 -6.57 -15.95
N ALA A 82 -15.50 -7.25 -14.80
CA ALA A 82 -14.43 -8.18 -14.50
C ALA A 82 -14.52 -9.39 -15.45
N LEU A 83 -13.44 -9.67 -16.17
CA LEU A 83 -13.42 -10.69 -17.22
C LEU A 83 -13.50 -12.11 -16.69
N ASP A 84 -12.87 -12.37 -15.56
CA ASP A 84 -12.75 -13.69 -14.96
C ASP A 84 -12.58 -13.61 -13.44
N GLY A 85 -12.30 -14.75 -12.82
CA GLY A 85 -12.12 -14.87 -11.38
C GLY A 85 -10.90 -14.12 -10.83
N ILE A 86 -9.81 -14.00 -11.61
CA ILE A 86 -8.61 -13.25 -11.23
C ILE A 86 -8.92 -11.76 -11.27
N ASP A 87 -9.54 -11.30 -12.36
CA ASP A 87 -9.93 -9.90 -12.52
C ASP A 87 -10.96 -9.47 -11.45
N ARG A 88 -11.83 -10.39 -11.02
CA ARG A 88 -12.74 -10.16 -9.89
C ARG A 88 -11.99 -9.99 -8.56
N CYS A 89 -10.92 -10.75 -8.32
CA CYS A 89 -10.07 -10.54 -7.14
C CYS A 89 -9.48 -9.12 -7.12
N CYS A 90 -9.01 -8.63 -8.27
CA CYS A 90 -8.47 -7.28 -8.41
C CYS A 90 -9.55 -6.22 -8.22
N LYS A 91 -10.75 -6.42 -8.77
CA LYS A 91 -11.89 -5.53 -8.53
C LYS A 91 -12.23 -5.39 -7.05
N MET A 92 -12.18 -6.49 -6.30
CA MET A 92 -12.40 -6.47 -4.84
C MET A 92 -11.26 -5.79 -4.09
N HIS A 93 -10.02 -5.91 -4.57
CA HIS A 93 -8.85 -5.23 -4.02
C HIS A 93 -8.93 -3.72 -4.20
N ASP A 94 -9.27 -3.25 -5.41
CA ASP A 94 -9.55 -1.83 -5.69
C ASP A 94 -10.62 -1.29 -4.74
N TYR A 95 -11.73 -2.02 -4.59
CA TYR A 95 -12.78 -1.64 -3.64
C TYR A 95 -12.24 -1.55 -2.19
N CYS A 96 -11.47 -2.54 -1.75
CA CYS A 96 -10.85 -2.54 -0.42
C CYS A 96 -10.00 -1.28 -0.20
N TYR A 97 -9.17 -0.91 -1.19
CA TYR A 97 -8.34 0.30 -1.16
C TYR A 97 -9.19 1.58 -1.05
N THR A 98 -10.30 1.69 -1.80
CA THR A 98 -11.19 2.86 -1.68
C THR A 98 -11.85 2.97 -0.31
N THR A 99 -12.10 1.84 0.37
CA THR A 99 -12.71 1.79 1.70
C THR A 99 -11.71 1.96 2.85
N ALA A 100 -10.42 1.75 2.60
CA ALA A 100 -9.37 1.91 3.60
C ALA A 100 -9.25 3.36 4.12
N ARG A 101 -9.81 4.35 3.39
CA ARG A 101 -9.86 5.79 3.77
C ARG A 101 -8.53 6.29 4.30
N CYS A 102 -7.46 5.91 3.60
CA CYS A 102 -6.13 6.44 3.85
C CYS A 102 -6.01 7.84 3.20
N PRO A 103 -4.97 8.61 3.53
CA PRO A 103 -4.69 9.86 2.82
C PRO A 103 -4.23 9.51 1.40
N MET A 104 -5.00 9.96 0.40
CA MET A 104 -4.95 9.64 -1.07
C MET A 104 -3.57 9.63 -1.76
N PHE A 105 -2.51 10.12 -1.12
CA PHE A 105 -1.15 10.12 -1.64
C PHE A 105 -0.23 9.08 -0.99
N LEU A 106 -0.71 8.37 0.03
CA LEU A 106 0.05 7.44 0.84
C LEU A 106 -0.38 5.99 0.65
N GLU A 107 -1.53 5.67 0.06
CA GLU A 107 -2.01 4.28 -0.12
C GLU A 107 -1.00 3.38 -0.84
N TYR A 108 -0.25 3.95 -1.78
CA TYR A 108 0.78 3.25 -2.54
C TYR A 108 2.16 3.25 -1.85
N PHE A 109 2.31 4.02 -0.78
CA PHE A 109 3.59 4.28 -0.12
C PHE A 109 3.61 4.02 1.38
N VAL A 110 2.47 3.80 2.04
CA VAL A 110 2.39 3.41 3.45
C VAL A 110 3.03 2.04 3.55
N PRO A 111 4.20 1.94 4.17
CA PRO A 111 4.76 0.64 4.48
C PRO A 111 3.95 0.02 5.61
N TYR A 112 3.80 -1.29 5.55
CA TYR A 112 3.20 -2.08 6.60
C TYR A 112 4.07 -3.32 6.81
N LEU A 113 4.00 -3.86 8.03
CA LEU A 113 4.71 -5.07 8.44
C LEU A 113 3.88 -6.32 8.15
N TRP A 114 4.52 -7.30 7.53
CA TRP A 114 3.92 -8.60 7.23
C TRP A 114 4.99 -9.69 7.18
N LYS A 115 4.57 -10.96 7.24
CA LYS A 115 5.46 -12.12 7.15
C LYS A 115 4.86 -13.22 6.29
N CYS A 116 5.71 -13.94 5.57
CA CYS A 116 5.33 -15.17 4.89
C CYS A 116 5.67 -16.38 5.78
N TYR A 117 4.67 -17.19 6.13
CA TYR A 117 4.88 -18.43 6.87
C TYR A 117 4.34 -19.61 6.06
N ARG A 118 5.23 -20.47 5.55
CA ARG A 118 4.88 -21.68 4.78
C ARG A 118 3.89 -21.39 3.63
N GLY A 119 4.17 -20.33 2.85
CA GLY A 119 3.31 -19.89 1.75
C GLY A 119 1.98 -19.26 2.20
N ARG A 120 1.88 -18.83 3.46
CA ARG A 120 0.73 -18.11 4.00
C ARG A 120 1.19 -16.73 4.47
N PRO A 121 0.79 -15.65 3.78
CA PRO A 121 1.08 -14.29 4.26
C PRO A 121 0.26 -13.98 5.51
N LEU A 122 0.87 -13.25 6.44
CA LEU A 122 0.31 -12.82 7.72
C LEU A 122 0.61 -11.33 7.90
N CYS A 123 -0.39 -10.56 8.31
CA CYS A 123 -0.22 -9.16 8.70
C CYS A 123 0.22 -9.06 10.16
N ALA A 124 1.11 -8.11 10.46
CA ALA A 124 1.37 -7.74 11.85
C ALA A 124 0.15 -7.03 12.44
N VAL A 125 -0.05 -7.17 13.76
CA VAL A 125 -1.09 -6.44 14.51
C VAL A 125 -0.67 -4.98 14.75
N ASP A 126 0.63 -4.78 14.94
CA ASP A 126 1.28 -3.49 15.13
C ASP A 126 2.30 -3.28 14.00
N HIS A 127 2.23 -2.12 13.35
CA HIS A 127 3.13 -1.74 12.26
C HIS A 127 4.22 -0.75 12.69
N GLY A 128 4.49 -0.64 13.99
CA GLY A 128 5.43 0.30 14.59
C GLY A 128 4.99 1.73 14.38
N GLU A 129 5.89 2.56 13.85
CA GLU A 129 5.65 3.97 13.53
C GLU A 129 4.49 4.19 12.54
N TRP A 130 4.06 3.14 11.82
CA TRP A 130 3.01 3.18 10.80
C TRP A 130 1.61 2.88 11.36
N GLY A 131 1.52 2.57 12.66
CA GLY A 131 0.28 2.50 13.43
C GLY A 131 -0.18 1.09 13.82
N GLY A 132 -1.19 1.06 14.68
CA GLY A 132 -1.76 -0.17 15.25
C GLY A 132 -2.87 -0.81 14.42
N PRO A 133 -3.76 -1.63 15.04
CA PRO A 133 -4.76 -2.46 14.35
C PRO A 133 -5.73 -1.72 13.44
N ASP A 134 -6.08 -0.47 13.78
CA ASP A 134 -6.99 0.38 13.00
C ASP A 134 -6.26 1.39 12.12
N SER A 135 -4.94 1.25 11.95
CA SER A 135 -4.15 2.14 11.11
C SER A 135 -4.43 1.92 9.62
N CYS A 136 -4.04 2.90 8.81
CA CYS A 136 -4.01 2.72 7.35
C CYS A 136 -3.11 1.55 6.95
N ALA A 137 -1.94 1.40 7.60
CA ALA A 137 -1.00 0.30 7.36
C ALA A 137 -1.66 -1.08 7.55
N ALA A 138 -2.44 -1.23 8.63
CA ALA A 138 -3.17 -2.46 8.91
C ALA A 138 -4.23 -2.76 7.86
N ARG A 139 -5.05 -1.77 7.50
CA ARG A 139 -6.10 -1.94 6.48
C ARG A 139 -5.51 -2.32 5.12
N LEU A 140 -4.45 -1.65 4.68
CA LEU A 140 -3.76 -1.96 3.42
C LEU A 140 -3.14 -3.35 3.43
N CYS A 141 -2.49 -3.74 4.52
CA CYS A 141 -1.98 -5.10 4.69
C CYS A 141 -3.10 -6.14 4.53
N HIS A 142 -4.27 -5.90 5.15
CA HIS A 142 -5.42 -6.79 5.05
C HIS A 142 -6.04 -6.83 3.64
N CYS A 143 -6.02 -5.72 2.90
CA CYS A 143 -6.43 -5.71 1.50
C CYS A 143 -5.49 -6.58 0.64
N ASP A 144 -4.18 -6.43 0.79
CA ASP A 144 -3.17 -7.21 0.03
C ASP A 144 -3.18 -8.69 0.41
N LEU A 145 -3.38 -8.98 1.70
CA LEU A 145 -3.61 -10.34 2.20
C LEU A 145 -4.86 -10.98 1.56
N SER A 146 -5.94 -10.22 1.43
CA SER A 146 -7.19 -10.70 0.84
C SER A 146 -7.03 -10.97 -0.66
N LEU A 147 -6.37 -10.07 -1.38
CA LEU A 147 -6.03 -10.26 -2.80
C LEU A 147 -5.17 -11.51 -3.00
N SER A 148 -4.07 -11.63 -2.26
CA SER A 148 -3.15 -12.78 -2.39
C SER A 148 -3.82 -14.13 -2.07
N LYS A 149 -4.76 -14.16 -1.11
CA LYS A 149 -5.60 -15.34 -0.82
C LYS A 149 -6.60 -15.64 -1.94
N CYS A 150 -7.18 -14.61 -2.56
CA CYS A 150 -8.11 -14.76 -3.67
C CYS A 150 -7.40 -15.34 -4.90
N LEU A 151 -6.24 -14.77 -5.27
CA LEU A 151 -5.44 -15.21 -6.41
C LEU A 151 -4.94 -16.65 -6.28
N ARG A 152 -4.65 -17.11 -5.06
CA ARG A 152 -4.21 -18.49 -4.78
C ARG A 152 -5.21 -19.56 -5.24
N ARG A 153 -6.48 -19.20 -5.46
CA ARG A 153 -7.53 -20.12 -5.93
C ARG A 153 -7.41 -20.45 -7.42
N TYR A 154 -6.57 -19.72 -8.16
CA TYR A 154 -6.40 -19.86 -9.60
C TYR A 154 -4.98 -20.30 -9.94
N HIS A 155 -4.82 -20.90 -11.12
CA HIS A 155 -3.50 -21.21 -11.66
C HIS A 155 -2.76 -19.94 -12.09
N CYS A 156 -1.42 -19.97 -12.04
CA CYS A 156 -0.60 -18.88 -12.53
C CYS A 156 -0.93 -18.59 -14.01
N PRO A 157 -1.33 -17.35 -14.34
CA PRO A 157 -1.58 -16.99 -15.73
C PRO A 157 -0.32 -17.18 -16.57
N ARG A 158 -0.48 -17.66 -17.80
CA ARG A 158 0.62 -17.72 -18.80
C ARG A 158 0.67 -16.47 -19.68
N LYS A 159 -0.46 -15.79 -19.81
CA LYS A 159 -0.63 -14.54 -20.56
C LYS A 159 -1.57 -13.61 -19.81
N ARG A 160 -1.45 -12.32 -20.09
CA ARG A 160 -2.35 -11.29 -19.56
C ARG A 160 -3.62 -11.28 -20.38
N ASN A 161 -4.78 -11.39 -19.74
CA ASN A 161 -6.05 -11.10 -20.38
C ASN A 161 -6.14 -9.57 -20.56
N VAL A 162 -6.71 -9.13 -21.68
CA VAL A 162 -6.84 -7.70 -22.01
C VAL A 162 -8.29 -7.28 -21.78
N CYS A 163 -8.51 -6.10 -21.19
CA CYS A 163 -9.85 -5.58 -20.97
C CYS A 163 -10.55 -5.28 -22.30
N THR A 164 -11.67 -5.94 -22.57
CA THR A 164 -12.49 -5.71 -23.77
C THR A 164 -13.74 -4.87 -23.50
N THR A 165 -14.02 -4.56 -22.23
CA THR A 165 -15.28 -3.91 -21.81
C THR A 165 -15.14 -2.40 -21.58
N SER A 166 -13.93 -1.86 -21.66
CA SER A 166 -13.64 -0.43 -21.49
C SER A 166 -12.55 -0.01 -22.48
N PRO A 167 -12.84 0.86 -23.48
CA PRO A 167 -11.87 1.26 -24.50
C PRO A 167 -10.62 1.95 -23.95
N LEU A 168 -10.77 2.77 -22.90
CA LEU A 168 -9.64 3.42 -22.25
C LEU A 168 -8.73 2.41 -21.56
N ARG A 169 -9.30 1.40 -20.90
CA ARG A 169 -8.54 0.36 -20.23
C ARG A 169 -7.88 -0.61 -21.22
N LEU A 170 -8.57 -0.92 -22.32
CA LEU A 170 -8.01 -1.66 -23.45
C LEU A 170 -6.72 -0.98 -23.95
N LEU A 171 -6.78 0.33 -24.23
CA LEU A 171 -5.61 1.09 -24.68
C LEU A 171 -4.48 1.04 -23.63
N GLN A 172 -4.82 1.22 -22.35
CA GLN A 172 -3.84 1.14 -21.27
C GLN A 172 -3.17 -0.24 -21.18
N ASN A 173 -3.93 -1.33 -21.32
CA ASN A 173 -3.36 -2.69 -21.33
C ASN A 173 -2.36 -2.86 -22.48
N LEU A 174 -2.65 -2.29 -23.66
CA LEU A 174 -1.77 -2.39 -24.83
C LEU A 174 -0.49 -1.56 -24.67
N VAL A 175 -0.57 -0.37 -24.07
CA VAL A 175 0.59 0.49 -23.85
C VAL A 175 1.46 -0.01 -22.68
N MET A 176 0.87 -0.64 -21.65
CA MET A 176 1.63 -1.21 -20.51
C MET A 176 2.44 -2.48 -20.82
N VAL A 177 2.34 -3.00 -22.05
CA VAL A 177 3.10 -4.17 -22.53
C VAL A 177 4.43 -3.75 -23.20
N PHE A 178 4.61 -2.47 -23.51
CA PHE A 178 5.86 -1.86 -23.98
C PHE A 178 6.60 -1.17 -22.83
#